data_AF-C3ZKY6-F1
#
_entry.id   AF-C3ZKY6-F1
#
_cell.length_a   1.000
_cell.length_b   1.000
_cell.length_c   1.000
_cell.angle_alpha   90.00
_cell.angle_beta   90.00
_cell.angle_gamma   90.00
#
_symmetry.space_group_name_H-M   'P 1'
#
loop_
_entity.id
_entity.type
_entity.pdbx_description
1 polymer ?
#
loop_
_entity_poly.entity_id
_entity_poly.type
_entity_poly.pdbx_seq_one_letter_code
_entity_poly.pdbx_strand_id
1 'polypeptide(L)'
;MPAPTESTPGTKIIQPRRHKGRVVVWEDLSVNHMDAIDQATTPDELRSILGQIFGMSDHRDNLKNGVLMDLFVYTILHARRQGFNKEQTSAFFSIVKRTHAVCVETPFGNVQECYNYFTELLLCHGTKRPPFSVDLFDADQVRNITDYVVNTYFRHFKLYKYVFTPKVQLDLTMKYVGIPETPQPEEEEQKEEEQPGPDAEAAEQQEEPQEVESPRKKELRSLIQSQLASQVKELRQSVDEQLKINDQVLTQKLASLGEGDSSKGGRTSSRGGKRK
;
A
#
# COMPACT_ATOMS: atom_id res chain seq x y z
N MET A 1 -41.18 -8.26 -26.99
CA MET A 1 -39.86 -8.87 -27.27
C MET A 1 -38.79 -7.83 -26.96
N PRO A 2 -38.33 -7.69 -25.70
CA PRO A 2 -37.21 -6.80 -25.40
C PRO A 2 -35.88 -7.53 -25.69
N ALA A 3 -34.94 -6.78 -26.26
CA ALA A 3 -33.65 -7.26 -26.75
C ALA A 3 -32.73 -7.73 -25.60
N PRO A 4 -31.84 -8.72 -25.84
CA PRO A 4 -30.87 -9.16 -24.85
C PRO A 4 -29.80 -8.07 -24.65
N THR A 5 -29.64 -7.63 -23.41
CA THR A 5 -28.57 -6.73 -22.97
C THR A 5 -27.21 -7.38 -23.24
N GLU A 6 -26.43 -6.78 -24.12
CA GLU A 6 -25.04 -7.16 -24.37
C GLU A 6 -24.23 -7.01 -23.08
N SER A 7 -23.83 -8.15 -22.51
CA SER A 7 -22.91 -8.20 -21.38
C SER A 7 -21.55 -7.69 -21.84
N THR A 8 -21.18 -6.49 -21.42
CA THR A 8 -19.84 -5.93 -21.62
C THR A 8 -18.80 -6.90 -21.03
N PRO A 9 -17.78 -7.33 -21.79
CA PRO A 9 -16.82 -8.30 -21.30
C PRO A 9 -16.01 -7.70 -20.14
N GLY A 10 -16.18 -8.26 -18.95
CA GLY A 10 -15.43 -7.86 -17.75
C GLY A 10 -13.93 -7.82 -18.04
N THR A 11 -13.30 -6.70 -17.71
CA THR A 11 -11.88 -6.47 -17.90
C THR A 11 -11.10 -7.60 -17.21
N LYS A 12 -10.45 -8.47 -17.98
CA LYS A 12 -9.68 -9.60 -17.45
C LYS A 12 -8.55 -9.04 -16.59
N ILE A 13 -8.65 -9.20 -15.28
CA ILE A 13 -7.60 -8.83 -14.33
C ILE A 13 -6.39 -9.73 -14.59
N ILE A 14 -5.28 -9.15 -15.00
CA ILE A 14 -4.03 -9.89 -15.26
C ILE A 14 -3.46 -10.31 -13.90
N GLN A 15 -3.37 -11.63 -13.71
CA GLN A 15 -2.74 -12.20 -12.52
C GLN A 15 -1.22 -11.99 -12.57
N PRO A 16 -0.56 -11.75 -11.43
CA PRO A 16 0.88 -11.55 -11.37
C PRO A 16 1.61 -12.78 -11.91
N ARG A 17 2.40 -12.58 -12.97
CA ARG A 17 3.25 -13.63 -13.55
C ARG A 17 4.65 -13.55 -12.95
N ARG A 18 5.31 -14.71 -12.81
CA ARG A 18 6.74 -14.74 -12.47
C ARG A 18 7.55 -14.44 -13.72
N HIS A 19 8.13 -13.25 -13.78
CA HIS A 19 9.05 -12.85 -14.84
C HIS A 19 10.46 -13.35 -14.49
N LYS A 20 11.20 -13.82 -15.50
CA LYS A 20 12.61 -14.23 -15.36
C LYS A 20 13.52 -13.15 -15.94
N GLY A 21 14.64 -12.89 -15.28
CA GLY A 21 15.65 -11.96 -15.75
C GLY A 21 16.23 -12.43 -17.09
N ARG A 22 16.38 -11.51 -18.04
CA ARG A 22 17.12 -11.72 -19.29
C ARG A 22 18.06 -10.54 -19.47
N VAL A 23 19.18 -10.75 -20.15
CA VAL A 23 20.11 -9.69 -20.53
C VAL A 23 19.40 -8.68 -21.43
N VAL A 24 19.45 -7.39 -21.09
CA VAL A 24 18.69 -6.30 -21.75
C VAL A 24 19.56 -5.24 -22.42
N VAL A 25 20.80 -5.57 -22.80
CA VAL A 25 21.72 -4.59 -23.40
C VAL A 25 21.21 -4.22 -24.81
N TRP A 26 21.10 -2.92 -25.09
CA TRP A 26 20.66 -2.36 -26.38
C TRP A 26 19.21 -2.68 -26.79
N GLU A 27 18.38 -3.21 -25.89
CA GLU A 27 17.03 -3.64 -26.26
C GLU A 27 16.06 -2.46 -26.42
N ASP A 28 16.09 -1.49 -25.50
CA ASP A 28 15.19 -0.33 -25.55
C ASP A 28 15.87 0.93 -26.12
N LEU A 29 17.17 1.11 -25.84
CA LEU A 29 17.97 2.21 -26.38
C LEU A 29 19.05 1.63 -27.27
N SER A 30 18.98 1.95 -28.56
CA SER A 30 20.03 1.62 -29.54
C SER A 30 21.27 2.50 -29.34
N VAL A 31 22.38 2.14 -29.97
CA VAL A 31 23.63 2.93 -29.98
C VAL A 31 23.35 4.36 -30.47
N ASN A 32 22.55 4.49 -31.53
CA ASN A 32 22.18 5.79 -32.10
C ASN A 32 21.33 6.62 -31.13
N HIS A 33 20.45 5.98 -30.36
CA HIS A 33 19.65 6.66 -29.34
C HIS A 33 20.53 7.16 -28.20
N MET A 34 21.53 6.38 -27.78
CA MET A 34 22.50 6.78 -26.77
C MET A 34 23.37 7.94 -27.24
N ASP A 35 23.78 7.96 -28.51
CA ASP A 35 24.54 9.08 -29.08
C ASP A 35 23.72 10.38 -29.11
N ALA A 36 22.44 10.29 -29.47
CA ALA A 36 21.52 11.42 -29.43
C ALA A 36 21.30 11.90 -27.98
N ILE A 37 21.16 10.96 -27.04
CA ILE A 37 21.03 11.26 -25.62
C ILE A 37 22.28 11.99 -25.15
N ASP A 38 23.49 11.46 -25.37
CA ASP A 38 24.75 12.07 -24.94
C ASP A 38 24.98 13.49 -25.46
N GLN A 39 24.41 13.84 -26.62
CA GLN A 39 24.44 15.21 -27.15
C GLN A 39 23.52 16.17 -26.40
N ALA A 40 22.45 15.69 -25.76
CA ALA A 40 21.56 16.53 -24.96
C ALA A 40 22.25 16.99 -23.68
N THR A 41 22.42 18.30 -23.54
CA THR A 41 23.07 18.90 -22.35
C THR A 41 22.02 19.31 -21.32
N THR A 42 20.83 19.70 -21.77
CA THR A 42 19.74 20.13 -20.88
C THR A 42 18.74 19.00 -20.62
N PRO A 43 18.09 18.96 -19.43
CA PRO A 43 17.06 17.97 -19.13
C PRO A 43 15.84 18.08 -20.04
N ASP A 44 15.57 19.27 -20.59
CA ASP A 44 14.44 19.50 -21.50
C ASP A 44 14.72 19.01 -22.93
N GLU A 45 15.96 19.15 -23.40
CA GLU A 45 16.41 18.46 -24.63
C GLU A 45 16.30 16.95 -24.49
N LEU A 46 16.73 16.41 -23.34
CA LEU A 46 16.64 14.98 -23.07
C LEU A 46 15.19 14.49 -23.08
N ARG A 47 14.25 15.25 -22.49
CA ARG A 47 12.80 14.96 -22.57
C ARG A 47 12.31 14.93 -24.02
N SER A 48 12.73 15.89 -24.84
CA SER A 48 12.33 15.96 -26.25
C SER A 48 12.83 14.74 -27.04
N ILE A 49 14.10 14.37 -26.87
CA ILE A 49 14.71 13.22 -27.54
C ILE A 49 14.04 11.91 -27.10
N LEU A 50 13.81 11.72 -25.79
CA LEU A 50 13.09 10.55 -25.29
C LEU A 50 11.64 10.51 -25.77
N GLY A 51 10.99 11.67 -25.88
CA GLY A 51 9.66 11.81 -26.48
C GLY A 51 9.61 11.32 -27.92
N GLN A 52 10.61 11.68 -28.73
CA GLN A 52 10.74 11.21 -30.11
C GLN A 52 11.04 9.70 -30.19
N ILE A 53 11.93 9.19 -29.35
CA ILE A 53 12.32 7.77 -29.36
C ILE A 53 11.15 6.87 -28.97
N PHE A 54 10.39 7.23 -27.95
CA PHE A 54 9.30 6.40 -27.42
C PHE A 54 7.92 6.78 -27.96
N GLY A 55 7.83 7.75 -28.88
CA GLY A 55 6.54 8.23 -29.41
C GLY A 55 5.62 8.83 -28.34
N MET A 56 6.20 9.36 -27.25
CA MET A 56 5.50 9.97 -26.13
C MET A 56 5.54 11.51 -26.24
N SER A 57 5.22 12.04 -27.42
CA SER A 57 5.11 13.49 -27.64
C SER A 57 4.06 14.14 -26.74
N ASP A 58 3.03 13.37 -26.33
CA ASP A 58 1.88 13.83 -25.55
C ASP A 58 2.15 13.80 -24.03
N HIS A 59 3.41 13.78 -23.61
CA HIS A 59 3.81 13.75 -22.19
C HIS A 59 3.31 14.97 -21.39
N ARG A 60 2.99 16.08 -22.07
CA ARG A 60 2.40 17.27 -21.45
C ARG A 60 0.90 17.15 -21.21
N ASP A 61 0.20 16.41 -22.06
CA ASP A 61 -1.26 16.30 -22.03
C ASP A 61 -1.73 15.08 -21.22
N ASN A 62 -0.92 14.00 -21.22
CA ASN A 62 -1.22 12.79 -20.48
C ASN A 62 -0.33 12.67 -19.24
N LEU A 63 -0.93 12.80 -18.05
CA LEU A 63 -0.25 12.65 -16.76
C LEU A 63 0.54 11.34 -16.64
N LYS A 64 0.05 10.23 -17.19
CA LYS A 64 0.75 8.93 -17.14
C LYS A 64 2.06 8.99 -17.94
N ASN A 65 2.02 9.59 -19.12
CA ASN A 65 3.19 9.73 -19.98
C ASN A 65 4.19 10.73 -19.37
N GLY A 66 3.72 11.80 -18.72
CA GLY A 66 4.57 12.72 -17.97
C GLY A 66 5.34 12.04 -16.84
N VAL A 67 4.66 11.23 -16.03
CA VAL A 67 5.30 10.46 -14.93
C VAL A 67 6.32 9.45 -15.46
N LEU A 68 6.03 8.76 -16.58
CA LEU A 68 6.99 7.87 -17.24
C LEU A 68 8.21 8.64 -17.76
N MET A 69 7.97 9.79 -18.39
CA MET A 69 9.03 10.62 -18.96
C MET A 69 9.98 11.10 -17.86
N ASP A 70 9.45 11.57 -16.74
CA ASP A 70 10.28 11.98 -15.60
C ASP A 70 11.09 10.80 -15.06
N LEU A 71 10.49 9.61 -14.91
CA LEU A 71 11.22 8.40 -14.49
C LEU A 71 12.41 8.12 -15.43
N PHE A 72 12.21 8.21 -16.74
CA PHE A 72 13.22 7.97 -17.76
C PHE A 72 14.34 9.01 -17.75
N VAL A 73 14.00 10.30 -17.70
CA VAL A 73 14.95 11.41 -17.66
C VAL A 73 15.83 11.33 -16.42
N TYR A 74 15.24 11.12 -15.24
CA TYR A 74 16.01 11.04 -14.00
C TYR A 74 16.90 9.78 -13.95
N THR A 75 16.46 8.67 -14.53
CA THR A 75 17.27 7.46 -14.66
C THR A 75 18.54 7.72 -15.48
N ILE A 76 18.43 8.37 -16.64
CA ILE A 76 19.57 8.72 -17.48
C ILE A 76 20.45 9.77 -16.80
N LEU A 77 19.86 10.77 -16.15
CA LEU A 77 20.62 11.78 -15.43
C LEU A 77 21.43 11.17 -14.27
N HIS A 78 20.87 10.17 -13.58
CA HIS A 78 21.60 9.42 -12.56
C HIS A 78 22.77 8.64 -13.17
N ALA A 79 22.56 7.95 -14.29
CA ALA A 79 23.62 7.22 -15.00
C ALA A 79 24.79 8.14 -15.39
N ARG A 80 24.49 9.36 -15.84
CA ARG A 80 25.51 10.38 -16.14
C ARG A 80 26.29 10.82 -14.90
N ARG A 81 25.60 11.04 -13.77
CA ARG A 81 26.27 11.42 -12.51
C ARG A 81 27.21 10.33 -12.00
N GLN A 82 26.89 9.06 -12.26
CA GLN A 82 27.72 7.91 -11.91
C GLN A 82 28.82 7.63 -12.95
N GLY A 83 28.85 8.33 -14.08
CA GLY A 83 29.84 8.14 -15.15
C GLY A 83 29.72 6.79 -15.86
N PHE A 84 28.50 6.26 -16.01
CA PHE A 84 28.27 4.99 -16.69
C PHE A 84 28.58 5.07 -18.19
N ASN A 85 29.10 3.98 -18.74
CA ASN A 85 29.33 3.85 -20.17
C ASN A 85 28.00 3.76 -20.94
N LYS A 86 28.02 3.89 -22.27
CA LYS A 86 26.80 3.84 -23.10
C LYS A 86 26.04 2.52 -22.95
N GLU A 87 26.76 1.40 -22.95
CA GLU A 87 26.22 0.06 -22.73
C GLU A 87 25.56 -0.08 -21.35
N GLN A 88 26.25 0.41 -20.30
CA GLN A 88 25.76 0.40 -18.93
C GLN A 88 24.50 1.26 -18.77
N THR A 89 24.47 2.44 -19.38
CA THR A 89 23.32 3.34 -19.33
C THR A 89 22.11 2.77 -20.05
N SER A 90 22.32 2.17 -21.23
CA SER A 90 21.26 1.46 -21.96
C SER A 90 20.70 0.29 -21.15
N ALA A 91 21.57 -0.55 -20.58
CA ALA A 91 21.16 -1.66 -19.73
C ALA A 91 20.41 -1.18 -18.48
N PHE A 92 20.92 -0.15 -17.79
CA PHE A 92 20.28 0.40 -16.59
C PHE A 92 18.89 0.96 -16.89
N PHE A 93 18.75 1.71 -17.98
CA PHE A 93 17.45 2.21 -18.44
C PHE A 93 16.47 1.07 -18.67
N SER A 94 16.89 0.05 -19.41
CA SER A 94 16.06 -1.11 -19.72
C SER A 94 15.64 -1.91 -18.48
N ILE A 95 16.53 -2.05 -17.49
CA ILE A 95 16.19 -2.66 -16.20
C ILE A 95 15.07 -1.88 -15.51
N VAL A 96 15.18 -0.56 -15.42
CA VAL A 96 14.16 0.30 -14.78
C VAL A 96 12.83 0.23 -15.53
N LYS A 97 12.87 0.32 -16.88
CA LYS A 97 11.68 0.23 -17.73
C LYS A 97 10.94 -1.10 -17.56
N ARG A 98 11.66 -2.23 -17.61
CA ARG A 98 11.07 -3.57 -17.41
C ARG A 98 10.54 -3.74 -16.00
N THR A 99 11.28 -3.29 -14.99
CA THR A 99 10.82 -3.31 -13.61
C THR A 99 9.50 -2.54 -13.49
N HIS A 100 9.41 -1.35 -14.08
CA HIS A 100 8.17 -0.58 -14.10
C HIS A 100 7.03 -1.32 -14.79
N ALA A 101 7.25 -1.91 -15.96
CA ALA A 101 6.23 -2.67 -16.67
C ALA A 101 5.66 -3.83 -15.83
N VAL A 102 6.52 -4.57 -15.13
CA VAL A 102 6.11 -5.67 -14.23
C VAL A 102 5.38 -5.14 -12.98
N CYS A 103 5.81 -4.00 -12.44
CA CYS A 103 5.11 -3.34 -11.34
C CYS A 103 3.70 -2.92 -11.73
N VAL A 104 3.44 -2.54 -12.97
CA VAL A 104 2.14 -2.04 -13.41
C VAL A 104 1.20 -3.12 -13.93
N GLU A 105 1.72 -4.29 -14.34
CA GLU A 105 0.93 -5.36 -14.97
C GLU A 105 -0.29 -5.82 -14.16
N THR A 106 -0.22 -5.75 -12.83
CA THR A 106 -1.26 -6.23 -11.93
C THR A 106 -1.78 -5.14 -11.01
N PRO A 107 -3.06 -5.11 -10.61
CA PRO A 107 -3.54 -4.18 -9.59
C PRO A 107 -3.16 -4.57 -8.16
N PHE A 108 -2.69 -5.80 -7.96
CA PHE A 108 -2.35 -6.30 -6.63
C PHE A 108 -1.01 -5.74 -6.14
N GLY A 109 -0.83 -5.70 -4.82
CA GLY A 109 0.44 -5.33 -4.20
C GLY A 109 1.50 -6.41 -4.43
N ASN A 110 2.42 -6.17 -5.37
CA ASN A 110 3.46 -7.10 -5.77
C ASN A 110 4.89 -6.55 -5.54
N VAL A 111 5.08 -5.77 -4.48
CA VAL A 111 6.35 -5.06 -4.21
C VAL A 111 7.52 -6.04 -4.10
N GLN A 112 7.34 -7.15 -3.39
CA GLN A 112 8.39 -8.14 -3.16
C GLN A 112 8.74 -8.88 -4.45
N GLU A 113 7.75 -9.28 -5.24
CA GLU A 113 7.98 -9.94 -6.53
C GLU A 113 8.70 -9.01 -7.51
N CYS A 114 8.31 -7.73 -7.56
CA CYS A 114 8.95 -6.73 -8.38
C CYS A 114 10.40 -6.45 -7.95
N TYR A 115 10.64 -6.38 -6.64
CA TYR A 115 11.99 -6.20 -6.10
C TYR A 115 12.89 -7.41 -6.40
N ASN A 116 12.37 -8.62 -6.24
CA ASN A 116 13.08 -9.84 -6.60
C ASN A 116 13.40 -9.88 -8.09
N TYR A 117 12.46 -9.49 -8.95
CA TYR A 117 12.68 -9.40 -10.40
C TYR A 117 13.75 -8.37 -10.76
N PHE A 118 13.71 -7.19 -10.13
CA PHE A 118 14.75 -6.16 -10.29
C PHE A 118 16.13 -6.67 -9.86
N THR A 119 16.20 -7.35 -8.71
CA THR A 119 17.45 -7.91 -8.18
C THR A 119 18.00 -9.00 -9.09
N GLU A 120 17.14 -9.86 -9.65
CA GLU A 120 17.52 -10.89 -10.61
C GLU A 120 18.06 -10.27 -11.91
N LEU A 121 17.38 -9.25 -12.45
CA LEU A 121 17.86 -8.50 -13.62
C LEU A 121 19.23 -7.87 -13.34
N LEU A 122 19.39 -7.18 -12.22
CA LEU A 122 20.64 -6.53 -11.88
C LEU A 122 21.78 -7.54 -11.72
N LEU A 123 21.51 -8.69 -11.11
CA LEU A 123 22.49 -9.78 -10.95
C LEU A 123 22.91 -10.38 -12.30
N CYS A 124 22.00 -10.48 -13.28
CA CYS A 124 22.33 -10.88 -14.65
C CYS A 124 23.32 -9.92 -15.33
N HIS A 125 23.42 -8.68 -14.86
CA HIS A 125 24.31 -7.66 -15.42
C HIS A 125 25.59 -7.40 -14.58
N GLY A 126 25.73 -8.05 -13.42
CA GLY A 126 26.91 -7.93 -12.55
C GLY A 126 27.69 -9.24 -12.36
N THR A 127 27.31 -10.32 -13.05
CA THR A 127 27.99 -11.62 -12.93
C THR A 127 28.35 -12.20 -14.30
N LYS A 128 29.51 -12.87 -14.39
CA LYS A 128 30.00 -13.46 -15.64
C LYS A 128 29.58 -14.92 -15.79
N ARG A 129 28.41 -15.17 -16.39
CA ARG A 129 27.94 -16.51 -16.84
C ARG A 129 27.33 -16.41 -18.25
N PRO A 130 28.13 -16.49 -19.33
CA PRO A 130 27.61 -16.64 -20.68
C PRO A 130 26.81 -17.96 -20.77
N PRO A 131 25.63 -18.08 -21.41
CA PRO A 131 24.87 -17.13 -22.25
C PRO A 131 23.78 -16.29 -21.51
N PHE A 132 23.71 -16.37 -20.17
CA PHE A 132 22.57 -15.82 -19.39
C PHE A 132 22.88 -14.51 -18.67
N SER A 133 24.15 -14.09 -18.61
CA SER A 133 24.57 -12.89 -17.89
C SER A 133 25.81 -12.27 -18.53
N VAL A 134 25.93 -10.95 -18.39
CA VAL A 134 27.01 -10.13 -18.93
C VAL A 134 27.59 -9.32 -17.78
N ASP A 135 28.92 -9.30 -17.69
CA ASP A 135 29.66 -8.56 -16.66
C ASP A 135 29.77 -7.08 -17.06
N LEU A 136 28.72 -6.30 -16.79
CA LEU A 136 28.62 -4.89 -17.16
C LEU A 136 28.85 -3.96 -15.99
N PHE A 137 28.34 -4.29 -14.80
CA PHE A 137 28.41 -3.44 -13.62
C PHE A 137 29.37 -3.99 -12.59
N ASP A 138 30.20 -3.12 -12.03
CA ASP A 138 31.02 -3.44 -10.88
C ASP A 138 30.17 -3.52 -9.59
N ALA A 139 30.70 -4.17 -8.54
CA ALA A 139 30.00 -4.37 -7.28
C ALA A 139 29.53 -3.04 -6.64
N ASP A 140 30.37 -2.01 -6.71
CA ASP A 140 30.03 -0.68 -6.20
C ASP A 140 28.93 -0.01 -7.04
N GLN A 141 28.96 -0.18 -8.37
CA GLN A 141 27.94 0.35 -9.27
C GLN A 141 26.59 -0.34 -9.05
N VAL A 142 26.58 -1.67 -8.84
CA VAL A 142 25.38 -2.44 -8.48
C VAL A 142 24.76 -1.92 -7.18
N ARG A 143 25.59 -1.62 -6.18
CA ARG A 143 25.11 -1.05 -4.91
C ARG A 143 24.49 0.33 -5.11
N ASN A 144 25.15 1.22 -5.87
CA ASN A 144 24.64 2.56 -6.15
C ASN A 144 23.31 2.52 -6.92
N ILE A 145 23.20 1.64 -7.93
CA ILE A 145 21.97 1.41 -8.68
C ILE A 145 20.85 0.93 -7.77
N THR A 146 21.13 -0.04 -6.91
CA THR A 146 20.15 -0.60 -5.97
C THR A 146 19.63 0.49 -5.02
N ASP A 147 20.54 1.25 -4.41
CA ASP A 147 20.18 2.32 -3.48
C ASP A 147 19.35 3.41 -4.17
N TYR A 148 19.74 3.81 -5.39
CA TYR A 148 18.98 4.76 -6.19
C TYR A 148 17.55 4.27 -6.48
N VAL A 149 17.40 3.06 -7.01
CA VAL A 149 16.07 2.52 -7.40
C VAL A 149 15.19 2.29 -6.17
N VAL A 150 15.77 1.85 -5.04
CA VAL A 150 15.01 1.69 -3.79
C VAL A 150 14.52 3.04 -3.27
N ASN A 151 15.41 4.05 -3.21
CA ASN A 151 15.08 5.36 -2.64
C ASN A 151 14.17 6.21 -3.53
N THR A 152 14.19 6.01 -4.84
CA THR A 152 13.38 6.77 -5.80
C THR A 152 12.12 6.00 -6.19
N TYR A 153 12.27 4.82 -6.79
CA TYR A 153 11.17 4.08 -7.37
C TYR A 153 10.35 3.32 -6.31
N PHE A 154 10.98 2.42 -5.55
CA PHE A 154 10.26 1.58 -4.58
C PHE A 154 9.72 2.38 -3.39
N ARG A 155 10.39 3.46 -2.97
CA ARG A 155 9.85 4.40 -1.98
C ARG A 155 8.51 5.00 -2.40
N HIS A 156 8.34 5.26 -3.69
CA HIS A 156 7.11 5.83 -4.27
C HIS A 156 6.25 4.79 -4.99
N PHE A 157 6.42 3.50 -4.70
CA PHE A 157 5.72 2.40 -5.38
C PHE A 157 4.19 2.56 -5.40
N LYS A 158 3.60 3.01 -4.28
CA LYS A 158 2.14 3.23 -4.18
C LYS A 158 1.65 4.29 -5.15
N LEU A 159 2.44 5.34 -5.39
CA LEU A 159 2.10 6.40 -6.33
C LEU A 159 2.07 5.86 -7.76
N TYR A 160 3.11 5.12 -8.16
CA TYR A 160 3.15 4.48 -9.48
C TYR A 160 1.96 3.51 -9.64
N LYS A 161 1.67 2.67 -8.65
CA LYS A 161 0.47 1.81 -8.70
C LYS A 161 -0.80 2.62 -8.90
N TYR A 162 -1.00 3.69 -8.13
CA TYR A 162 -2.22 4.48 -8.24
C TYR A 162 -2.41 5.11 -9.63
N VAL A 163 -1.35 5.63 -10.23
CA VAL A 163 -1.40 6.30 -11.54
C VAL A 163 -1.63 5.31 -12.68
N PHE A 164 -0.97 4.16 -12.65
CA PHE A 164 -0.92 3.24 -13.79
C PHE A 164 -1.93 2.08 -13.70
N THR A 165 -2.52 1.84 -12.53
CA THR A 165 -3.47 0.75 -12.34
C THR A 165 -4.92 1.22 -12.54
N PRO A 166 -5.74 0.54 -13.33
CA PRO A 166 -7.18 0.82 -13.38
C PRO A 166 -7.83 0.52 -12.02
N LYS A 167 -8.73 1.41 -11.57
CA LYS A 167 -9.53 1.16 -10.36
C LYS A 167 -10.43 -0.06 -10.61
N VAL A 168 -10.26 -1.10 -9.78
CA VAL A 168 -11.16 -2.27 -9.81
C VAL A 168 -12.30 -1.99 -8.84
N GLN A 169 -13.51 -1.81 -9.36
CA GLN A 169 -14.73 -1.73 -8.56
C GLN A 169 -15.42 -3.10 -8.57
N LEU A 170 -15.89 -3.55 -7.41
CA LEU A 170 -16.63 -4.79 -7.26
C LEU A 170 -18.09 -4.45 -6.96
N ASP A 171 -18.94 -4.60 -7.97
CA ASP A 171 -20.39 -4.47 -7.79
C ASP A 171 -20.96 -5.81 -7.33
N LEU A 172 -21.29 -5.89 -6.04
CA LEU A 172 -21.87 -7.08 -5.42
C LEU A 172 -23.39 -7.02 -5.47
N THR A 173 -24.00 -7.70 -6.44
CA THR A 173 -25.44 -7.93 -6.44
C THR A 173 -25.75 -9.21 -5.69
N MET A 174 -26.16 -9.09 -4.42
CA MET A 174 -26.57 -10.24 -3.61
C MET A 174 -28.06 -10.53 -3.84
N LYS A 175 -28.37 -11.66 -4.46
CA LYS A 175 -29.74 -12.20 -4.51
C LYS A 175 -29.91 -13.20 -3.38
N TYR A 176 -30.65 -12.83 -2.35
CA TYR A 176 -30.96 -13.73 -1.24
C TYR A 176 -32.11 -14.66 -1.63
N VAL A 177 -31.86 -15.97 -1.63
CA VAL A 177 -32.89 -16.97 -1.93
C VAL A 177 -33.71 -17.24 -0.67
N GLY A 178 -35.03 -17.03 -0.72
CA GLY A 178 -35.96 -17.36 0.37
C GLY A 178 -36.62 -16.18 1.10
N ILE A 179 -36.37 -14.94 0.67
CA ILE A 179 -37.15 -13.77 1.10
C ILE A 179 -38.11 -13.43 -0.05
N PRO A 180 -39.43 -13.29 0.19
CA PRO A 180 -40.35 -12.84 -0.84
C PRO A 180 -39.95 -11.44 -1.31
N GLU A 181 -39.97 -11.20 -2.62
CA GLU A 181 -39.65 -9.89 -3.20
C GLU A 181 -40.54 -8.83 -2.57
N THR A 182 -39.96 -7.93 -1.78
CA THR A 182 -40.66 -6.73 -1.33
C THR A 182 -41.03 -5.95 -2.59
N PRO A 183 -42.30 -5.54 -2.77
CA PRO A 183 -42.70 -4.77 -3.94
C PRO A 183 -41.81 -3.53 -4.06
N GLN A 184 -41.32 -3.29 -5.28
CA GLN A 184 -40.57 -2.08 -5.60
C GLN A 184 -41.41 -0.87 -5.16
N PRO A 185 -40.84 0.10 -4.43
CA PRO A 185 -41.54 1.35 -4.19
C PRO A 185 -41.87 1.94 -5.56
N GLU A 186 -43.16 2.19 -5.79
CA GLU A 186 -43.64 2.91 -6.97
C GLU A 186 -42.85 4.21 -7.06
N GLU A 187 -42.23 4.44 -8.22
CA GLU A 187 -41.54 5.68 -8.55
C GLU A 187 -42.56 6.82 -8.46
N GLU A 188 -42.60 7.52 -7.31
CA GLU A 188 -43.19 8.85 -7.29
C GLU A 188 -42.33 9.72 -8.20
N GLU A 189 -42.88 10.10 -9.35
CA GLU A 189 -42.36 11.10 -10.27
C GLU A 189 -42.12 12.43 -9.52
N GLN A 190 -40.99 12.54 -8.85
CA GLN A 190 -40.46 13.83 -8.41
C GLN A 190 -39.75 14.44 -9.61
N LYS A 191 -40.46 15.36 -10.28
CA LYS A 191 -39.90 16.27 -11.28
C LYS A 191 -38.59 16.87 -10.77
N GLU A 192 -37.50 16.52 -11.45
CA GLU A 192 -36.25 17.28 -11.43
C GLU A 192 -36.52 18.64 -12.08
N GLU A 193 -36.56 19.71 -11.28
CA GLU A 193 -36.28 21.05 -11.79
C GLU A 193 -34.76 21.26 -11.77
N GLU A 194 -34.17 21.25 -12.96
CA GLU A 194 -32.82 21.74 -13.25
C GLU A 194 -32.68 23.22 -12.83
N GLN A 195 -31.71 23.52 -11.96
CA GLN A 195 -31.06 24.83 -11.96
C GLN A 195 -29.54 24.68 -11.91
N PRO A 196 -28.80 25.43 -12.76
CA PRO A 196 -27.36 25.31 -12.92
C PRO A 196 -26.62 26.06 -11.81
N GLY A 197 -25.41 25.59 -11.49
CA GLY A 197 -24.54 26.18 -10.47
C GLY A 197 -24.05 27.60 -10.79
N PRO A 198 -23.38 28.24 -9.81
CA PRO A 198 -21.95 28.42 -10.00
C PRO A 198 -21.11 28.18 -8.74
N ASP A 199 -19.84 27.89 -9.00
CA ASP A 199 -18.73 27.79 -8.06
C ASP A 199 -18.55 29.01 -7.15
N ALA A 200 -18.05 28.72 -5.95
CA ALA A 200 -16.93 29.38 -5.26
C ALA A 200 -17.22 29.91 -3.83
N GLU A 201 -16.33 29.47 -2.94
CA GLU A 201 -15.89 30.07 -1.67
C GLU A 201 -16.70 29.84 -0.38
N ALA A 202 -16.15 28.92 0.42
CA ALA A 202 -15.82 29.09 1.85
C ALA A 202 -16.94 29.46 2.84
N ALA A 203 -17.42 28.45 3.58
CA ALA A 203 -17.64 28.53 5.02
C ALA A 203 -17.83 27.12 5.62
N GLU A 204 -16.93 26.72 6.52
CA GLU A 204 -17.15 25.61 7.45
C GLU A 204 -18.28 25.99 8.42
N GLN A 205 -19.45 25.36 8.29
CA GLN A 205 -20.40 25.20 9.38
C GLN A 205 -20.94 23.78 9.37
N GLN A 206 -20.57 23.02 10.39
CA GLN A 206 -21.19 21.75 10.74
C GLN A 206 -22.63 22.02 11.17
N GLU A 207 -23.60 21.75 10.30
CA GLU A 207 -24.99 21.53 10.70
C GLU A 207 -25.29 20.03 10.68
N GLU A 208 -25.53 19.47 11.87
CA GLU A 208 -26.10 18.13 12.01
C GLU A 208 -27.48 18.09 11.30
N PRO A 209 -27.73 17.14 10.38
CA PRO A 209 -29.07 16.98 9.83
C PRO A 209 -30.01 16.50 10.95
N GLN A 210 -30.99 17.33 11.31
CA GLN A 210 -32.12 16.94 12.14
C GLN A 210 -32.95 15.89 11.39
N GLU A 211 -32.66 14.61 11.64
CA GLU A 211 -33.50 13.50 11.19
C GLU A 211 -34.85 13.60 11.90
N VAL A 212 -35.92 13.78 11.13
CA VAL A 212 -37.30 13.70 11.62
C VAL A 212 -37.56 12.28 12.11
N GLU A 213 -37.37 12.05 13.41
CA GLU A 213 -37.48 10.72 14.01
C GLU A 213 -38.94 10.23 14.04
N SER A 214 -39.20 9.20 13.24
CA SER A 214 -40.46 8.46 13.28
C SER A 214 -40.71 7.88 14.68
N PRO A 215 -41.98 7.80 15.14
CA PRO A 215 -42.31 7.36 16.49
C PRO A 215 -41.75 5.96 16.83
N ARG A 216 -41.62 5.07 15.84
CA ARG A 216 -40.99 3.75 15.98
C ARG A 216 -39.51 3.81 16.34
N LYS A 217 -38.73 4.77 15.83
CA LYS A 217 -37.30 4.91 16.17
C LYS A 217 -37.14 5.29 17.65
N LYS A 218 -38.05 6.09 18.21
CA LYS A 218 -38.03 6.48 19.64
C LYS A 218 -38.35 5.32 20.57
N GLU A 219 -39.34 4.49 20.22
CA GLU A 219 -39.68 3.26 20.96
C GLU A 219 -38.53 2.24 20.95
N LEU A 220 -37.85 2.08 19.81
CA LEU A 220 -36.69 1.20 19.73
C LEU A 220 -35.52 1.69 20.58
N ARG A 221 -35.26 3.00 20.59
CA ARG A 221 -34.20 3.59 21.42
C ARG A 221 -34.50 3.45 22.91
N SER A 222 -35.74 3.66 23.34
CA SER A 222 -36.10 3.47 24.75
C SER A 222 -35.93 2.02 25.19
N LEU A 223 -36.28 1.06 24.33
CA LEU A 223 -36.10 -0.37 24.59
C LEU A 223 -34.61 -0.72 24.71
N ILE A 224 -33.78 -0.27 23.76
CA ILE A 224 -32.32 -0.48 23.77
C ILE A 224 -31.70 0.15 25.02
N GLN A 225 -32.10 1.36 25.39
CA GLN A 225 -31.55 2.06 26.55
C GLN A 225 -31.89 1.35 27.86
N SER A 226 -33.11 0.81 27.97
CA SER A 226 -33.53 0.03 29.15
C SER A 226 -32.77 -1.29 29.27
N GLN A 227 -32.54 -1.98 28.15
CA GLN A 227 -31.79 -3.25 28.11
C GLN A 227 -30.30 -3.03 28.39
N LEU A 228 -29.72 -1.94 27.88
CA LEU A 228 -28.34 -1.60 28.18
C LEU A 228 -28.17 -1.25 29.66
N ALA A 229 -29.12 -0.51 30.24
CA ALA A 229 -29.10 -0.18 31.66
C ALA A 229 -29.21 -1.42 32.56
N SER A 230 -30.03 -2.41 32.20
CA SER A 230 -30.12 -3.67 32.96
C SER A 230 -28.81 -4.47 32.90
N GLN A 231 -28.21 -4.63 31.71
CA GLN A 231 -26.96 -5.35 31.56
C GLN A 231 -25.77 -4.67 32.26
N VAL A 232 -25.69 -3.34 32.22
CA VAL A 232 -24.64 -2.60 32.94
C VAL A 232 -24.78 -2.78 34.46
N LYS A 233 -26.01 -2.86 34.97
CA LYS A 233 -26.26 -3.12 36.38
C LYS A 233 -25.84 -4.54 36.79
N GLU A 234 -26.16 -5.55 35.98
CA GLU A 234 -25.74 -6.94 36.22
C GLU A 234 -24.21 -7.07 36.19
N LEU A 235 -23.55 -6.45 35.21
CA LEU A 235 -22.08 -6.45 35.14
C LEU A 235 -21.45 -5.79 36.37
N ARG A 236 -21.98 -4.66 36.86
CA ARG A 236 -21.49 -4.02 38.09
C ARG A 236 -21.60 -4.96 39.30
N GLN A 237 -22.74 -5.63 39.46
CA GLN A 237 -22.93 -6.57 40.57
C GLN A 237 -21.97 -7.76 40.50
N SER A 238 -21.78 -8.32 39.30
CA SER A 238 -20.82 -9.41 39.06
C SER A 238 -19.38 -9.00 39.38
N VAL A 239 -18.97 -7.79 38.98
CA VAL A 239 -17.64 -7.25 39.27
C VAL A 239 -17.45 -7.01 40.78
N ASP A 240 -18.44 -6.45 41.47
CA ASP A 240 -18.37 -6.23 42.92
C ASP A 240 -18.29 -7.56 43.70
N GLU A 241 -18.97 -8.60 43.22
CA GLU A 241 -18.91 -9.93 43.82
C GLU A 241 -17.53 -10.59 43.59
N GLN A 242 -16.98 -10.48 42.38
CA GLN A 242 -15.61 -10.92 42.06
C GLN A 242 -14.56 -10.21 42.92
N LEU A 243 -14.71 -8.90 43.13
CA LEU A 243 -13.82 -8.13 44.00
C LEU A 243 -13.89 -8.60 45.45
N LYS A 244 -15.10 -8.84 45.99
CA LYS A 244 -15.26 -9.38 47.35
C LYS A 244 -14.65 -10.76 47.52
N ILE A 245 -14.82 -11.64 46.53
CA ILE A 245 -14.20 -12.98 46.56
C ILE A 245 -12.67 -12.86 46.56
N ASN A 246 -12.13 -12.00 45.71
CA ASN A 246 -10.67 -11.76 45.66
C ASN A 246 -10.15 -11.17 46.98
N ASP A 247 -10.85 -10.21 47.58
CA ASP A 247 -10.49 -9.65 48.89
C ASP A 247 -10.52 -10.71 50.00
N GLN A 248 -11.50 -11.61 49.99
CA GLN A 248 -11.56 -12.74 50.93
C GLN A 248 -10.40 -13.73 50.73
N VAL A 249 -10.03 -14.03 49.48
CA VAL A 249 -8.88 -14.90 49.18
C VAL A 249 -7.58 -14.23 49.60
N LEU A 250 -7.42 -12.92 49.36
CA LEU A 250 -6.25 -12.16 49.76
C LEU A 250 -6.12 -12.09 51.29
N THR A 251 -7.22 -11.84 51.99
CA THR A 251 -7.23 -11.82 53.47
C THR A 251 -6.96 -13.20 54.06
N GLN A 252 -7.48 -14.29 53.49
CA GLN A 252 -7.12 -15.66 53.89
C GLN A 252 -5.63 -15.97 53.67
N LYS A 253 -5.05 -15.55 52.53
CA LYS A 253 -3.61 -15.69 52.27
C LYS A 253 -2.75 -14.86 53.22
N LEU A 254 -3.19 -13.65 53.57
CA LEU A 254 -2.50 -12.82 54.55
C LEU A 254 -2.56 -13.44 55.96
N ALA A 255 -3.69 -14.03 56.35
CA ALA A 255 -3.83 -14.72 57.62
C ALA A 255 -2.92 -15.96 57.70
N SER A 256 -2.82 -16.75 56.64
CA SER A 256 -1.93 -17.93 56.61
C SER A 256 -0.44 -17.56 56.59
N LEU A 257 -0.06 -16.40 56.05
CA LEU A 257 1.30 -15.87 56.17
C LEU A 257 1.59 -15.28 57.57
N GLY A 258 0.58 -14.81 58.30
CA GLY A 258 0.71 -14.27 59.66
C GLY A 258 0.96 -15.33 60.74
N GLU A 259 0.52 -16.57 60.53
CA GLU A 259 0.74 -17.69 61.47
C GLU A 259 2.11 -18.39 61.27
N GLY A 260 2.88 -18.01 60.25
CA GLY A 260 4.16 -18.64 59.89
C GLY A 260 5.42 -18.10 60.58
N ASP A 261 5.35 -17.01 61.36
CA ASP A 261 6.55 -16.35 61.91
C ASP A 261 6.51 -16.14 63.43
N SER A 262 6.24 -17.22 64.18
CA SER A 262 6.41 -17.23 65.64
C SER A 262 6.97 -18.55 66.16
N SER A 263 8.12 -18.99 65.62
CA SER A 263 8.91 -20.04 66.27
C SER A 263 10.39 -20.02 65.85
N LYS A 264 11.23 -19.67 66.83
CA LYS A 264 12.70 -19.85 66.94
C LYS A 264 13.61 -18.75 66.37
N GLY A 265 13.63 -17.62 67.07
CA GLY A 265 14.88 -16.90 67.34
C GLY A 265 15.55 -17.45 68.61
N GLY A 266 16.81 -17.88 68.52
CA GLY A 266 17.54 -18.35 69.70
C GLY A 266 18.99 -18.80 69.50
N ARG A 267 19.91 -17.81 69.52
CA ARG A 267 21.32 -17.85 70.02
C ARG A 267 22.35 -18.74 69.28
N THR A 268 23.44 -18.14 68.81
CA THR A 268 24.74 -18.08 69.54
C THR A 268 25.82 -17.29 68.77
N SER A 269 26.38 -16.29 69.49
CA SER A 269 27.71 -15.65 69.44
C SER A 269 28.72 -16.00 68.33
N SER A 270 29.19 -14.98 67.59
CA SER A 270 30.54 -14.97 66.99
C SER A 270 31.51 -14.15 67.86
N ARG A 271 32.53 -14.83 68.38
CA ARG A 271 33.62 -14.27 69.20
C ARG A 271 34.94 -14.54 68.48
N GLY A 272 35.66 -13.46 68.11
CA GLY A 272 37.09 -13.45 67.74
C GLY A 272 37.41 -14.11 66.39
N GLY A 273 38.44 -13.72 65.64
CA GLY A 273 39.52 -12.79 65.88
C GLY A 273 40.45 -12.81 64.66
N LYS A 274 41.11 -11.67 64.43
CA LYS A 274 42.20 -11.41 63.48
C LYS A 274 43.26 -12.52 63.40
N ARG A 275 43.78 -12.75 62.19
CA ARG A 275 45.19 -12.63 61.73
C ARG A 275 45.33 -13.41 60.42
N LYS A 276 45.75 -12.79 59.31
CA LYS A 276 47.11 -12.36 58.90
C LYS A 276 47.66 -13.36 57.91
#